data_AF-A0A816ENC6-F1
#
_entry.id   AF-A0A816ENC6-F1
#
_cell.length_a   1.000
_cell.length_b   1.000
_cell.length_c   1.000
_cell.angle_alpha   90.00
_cell.angle_beta   90.00
_cell.angle_gamma   90.00
#
_symmetry.space_group_name_H-M   'P 1'
#
loop_
_entity.id
_entity.type
_entity.pdbx_description
1 polymer ?
#
loop_
_entity_poly.entity_id
_entity_poly.type
_entity_poly.pdbx_seq_one_letter_code
_entity_poly.pdbx_strand_id
1 'polypeptide(L)'
;TQLQEEQENISSNNVTTSASSIQVTTIENPTLLSDNIPLPTVEIHLAAIDNGLAFPFKHPDEWRAYPFHWAWLPQAKRPFSEETKQLVLEFLSDMNFVERELCDEIQELFLRDKDSDFRIIERQLAVMRGQVS
;
A
#
# COMPACT_ATOMS: atom_id res chain seq x y z
N THR A 1 32.29 -16.42 -49.73
CA THR A 1 33.21 -15.69 -48.85
C THR A 1 32.34 -15.10 -47.75
N GLN A 2 32.23 -15.75 -46.58
CA GLN A 2 32.97 -15.35 -45.36
C GLN A 2 32.97 -13.81 -45.17
N LEU A 3 32.47 -13.15 -44.11
CA LEU A 3 32.06 -13.43 -42.71
C LEU A 3 31.12 -12.25 -42.28
N GLN A 4 30.14 -12.39 -41.37
CA GLN A 4 30.15 -11.98 -39.93
C GLN A 4 30.77 -10.58 -39.69
N GLU A 5 30.26 -9.58 -38.94
CA GLU A 5 29.45 -9.38 -37.71
C GLU A 5 28.80 -7.97 -37.86
N GLU A 6 27.59 -7.68 -37.37
CA GLU A 6 27.39 -7.04 -36.06
C GLU A 6 25.91 -7.20 -35.64
N GLN A 7 25.69 -7.88 -34.51
CA GLN A 7 24.43 -7.90 -33.76
C GLN A 7 24.54 -6.88 -32.62
N GLU A 8 23.45 -6.18 -32.33
CA GLU A 8 22.93 -5.77 -31.01
C GLU A 8 21.83 -4.72 -31.24
N ASN A 9 20.67 -4.64 -30.60
CA ASN A 9 20.00 -5.44 -29.59
C ASN A 9 18.61 -4.77 -29.48
N ILE A 10 17.55 -5.31 -30.10
CA ILE A 10 16.19 -4.77 -29.92
C ILE A 10 15.43 -5.74 -29.04
N SER A 11 15.51 -5.50 -27.72
CA SER A 11 14.69 -6.16 -26.72
C SER A 11 13.58 -5.23 -26.26
N SER A 12 12.35 -5.61 -26.63
CA SER A 12 11.07 -5.46 -25.93
C SER A 12 11.08 -4.66 -24.61
N ASN A 13 10.62 -3.41 -24.65
CA ASN A 13 10.18 -2.69 -23.45
C ASN A 13 8.70 -2.96 -23.18
N ASN A 14 8.39 -4.13 -22.63
CA ASN A 14 7.13 -4.32 -21.90
C ASN A 14 7.37 -3.83 -20.47
N VAL A 15 6.83 -2.65 -20.15
CA VAL A 15 6.73 -2.15 -18.77
C VAL A 15 5.87 -3.14 -17.99
N THR A 16 6.53 -4.05 -17.29
CA THR A 16 5.90 -4.95 -16.34
C THR A 16 5.87 -4.22 -15.01
N THR A 17 4.74 -3.57 -14.73
CA THR A 17 4.37 -3.12 -13.38
C THR A 17 4.43 -4.33 -12.46
N SER A 18 5.53 -4.42 -11.72
CA SER A 18 5.78 -5.48 -10.75
C SER A 18 5.00 -5.09 -9.50
N ALA A 19 3.76 -5.56 -9.39
CA ALA A 19 3.08 -5.57 -8.11
C ALA A 19 3.90 -6.48 -7.19
N SER A 20 4.63 -5.90 -6.25
CA SER A 20 5.35 -6.66 -5.23
C SER A 20 4.31 -7.36 -4.36
N SER A 21 4.05 -8.64 -4.64
CA SER A 21 3.26 -9.51 -3.76
C SER A 21 3.96 -9.60 -2.41
N ILE A 22 3.26 -9.18 -1.36
CA ILE A 22 3.69 -9.36 0.03
C ILE A 22 3.89 -10.86 0.27
N GLN A 23 5.10 -11.25 0.66
CA GLN A 23 5.44 -12.65 0.90
C GLN A 23 5.00 -12.99 2.32
N VAL A 24 3.79 -13.55 2.48
CA VAL A 24 3.31 -14.02 3.78
C VAL A 24 4.31 -15.03 4.35
N THR A 25 5.08 -14.64 5.38
CA THR A 25 5.98 -15.56 6.09
C THR A 25 5.16 -16.62 6.79
N THR A 26 5.19 -17.81 6.20
CA THR A 26 4.70 -19.09 6.69
C THR A 26 5.06 -19.30 8.16
N ILE A 27 4.04 -19.69 8.95
CA ILE A 27 4.20 -20.23 10.30
C ILE A 27 5.26 -21.33 10.26
N GLU A 28 6.29 -21.25 11.09
CA GLU A 28 7.37 -22.25 11.15
C GLU A 28 6.80 -23.68 11.29
N ASN A 29 6.81 -24.42 10.18
CA ASN A 29 6.56 -25.86 9.96
C ASN A 29 5.29 -26.49 10.60
N PRO A 30 4.43 -27.09 9.75
CA PRO A 30 4.69 -28.49 9.40
C PRO A 30 4.28 -28.82 7.96
N THR A 31 5.23 -28.93 7.03
CA THR A 31 4.92 -29.30 5.64
C THR A 31 5.83 -30.40 5.10
N LEU A 32 5.73 -31.60 5.70
CA LEU A 32 5.90 -32.83 4.95
C LEU A 32 4.64 -33.68 5.17
N LEU A 33 3.84 -33.87 4.12
CA LEU A 33 3.01 -35.08 4.04
C LEU A 33 3.97 -36.26 3.87
N SER A 34 3.63 -37.41 4.46
CA SER A 34 4.34 -38.67 4.21
C SER A 34 4.55 -38.79 2.70
N ASP A 35 5.82 -38.82 2.26
CA ASP A 35 6.32 -38.96 0.88
C ASP A 35 7.05 -37.75 0.24
N ASN A 36 7.56 -36.76 1.00
CA ASN A 36 8.41 -35.67 0.46
C ASN A 36 7.78 -34.88 -0.70
N ILE A 37 6.45 -34.86 -0.79
CA ILE A 37 5.73 -34.06 -1.80
C ILE A 37 5.68 -32.62 -1.28
N PRO A 38 6.21 -31.63 -2.02
CA PRO A 38 6.02 -30.22 -1.67
C PRO A 38 4.52 -29.94 -1.61
N LEU A 39 4.03 -29.53 -0.44
CA LEU A 39 2.63 -29.13 -0.30
C LEU A 39 2.37 -27.97 -1.28
N PRO A 40 1.27 -27.99 -2.07
CA PRO A 40 0.94 -26.86 -2.93
C PRO A 40 0.86 -25.59 -2.09
N THR A 41 1.54 -24.55 -2.56
CA THR A 41 1.49 -23.22 -1.93
C THR A 41 0.07 -22.69 -2.03
N VAL A 42 -0.56 -22.45 -0.88
CA VAL A 42 -1.88 -21.81 -0.81
C VAL A 42 -1.66 -20.31 -0.66
N GLU A 43 -2.15 -19.54 -1.62
CA GLU A 43 -2.11 -18.09 -1.58
C GLU A 43 -3.43 -17.53 -1.02
N ILE A 44 -3.33 -16.51 -0.18
CA ILE A 44 -4.46 -15.78 0.38
C ILE A 44 -4.25 -14.30 0.08
N HIS A 45 -5.27 -13.67 -0.52
CA HIS A 45 -5.25 -12.27 -0.92
C HIS A 45 -6.35 -11.49 -0.20
N LEU A 46 -6.10 -10.22 0.12
CA LEU A 46 -7.06 -9.30 0.74
C LEU A 46 -7.40 -8.15 -0.21
N ALA A 47 -8.64 -7.69 -0.17
CA ALA A 47 -9.10 -6.53 -0.93
C ALA A 47 -9.81 -5.52 0.00
N ALA A 48 -9.38 -4.26 -0.03
CA ALA A 48 -10.02 -3.15 0.68
C ALA A 48 -11.03 -2.45 -0.25
N ILE A 49 -12.31 -2.76 -0.06
CA ILE A 49 -13.42 -2.20 -0.83
C ILE A 49 -14.21 -1.18 0.00
N ASP A 50 -15.05 -0.38 -0.67
CA ASP A 50 -15.96 0.58 -0.04
C ASP A 50 -15.24 1.70 0.76
N ASN A 51 -14.25 2.35 0.13
CA ASN A 51 -13.46 3.44 0.73
C ASN A 51 -14.11 4.83 0.58
N GLY A 52 -15.40 4.91 0.23
CA GLY A 52 -16.09 6.17 -0.13
C GLY A 52 -16.29 7.15 1.03
N LEU A 53 -16.11 6.71 2.29
CA LEU A 53 -16.23 7.52 3.49
C LEU A 53 -14.86 7.87 4.13
N ALA A 54 -13.78 7.78 3.35
CA ALA A 54 -12.44 8.18 3.77
C ALA A 54 -12.24 9.71 3.73
N PHE A 55 -11.06 10.17 4.16
CA PHE A 55 -10.63 11.58 4.11
C PHE A 55 -11.56 12.57 4.85
N PRO A 56 -11.72 12.45 6.18
CA PRO A 56 -12.50 13.43 6.94
C PRO A 56 -11.72 14.76 7.07
N PHE A 57 -12.44 15.88 7.07
CA PHE A 57 -11.83 17.22 7.26
C PHE A 57 -11.50 17.54 8.72
N LYS A 58 -11.92 16.70 9.67
CA LYS A 58 -11.56 16.76 11.09
C LYS A 58 -11.67 15.37 11.71
N HIS A 59 -11.01 15.15 12.84
CA HIS A 59 -11.30 13.97 13.64
C HIS A 59 -12.76 13.98 14.13
N PRO A 60 -13.39 12.80 14.28
CA PRO A 60 -14.67 12.69 14.94
C PRO A 60 -14.63 13.35 16.33
N ASP A 61 -15.68 14.11 16.67
CA ASP A 61 -15.78 14.76 17.99
C ASP A 61 -15.83 13.72 19.11
N GLU A 62 -16.39 12.54 18.84
CA GLU A 62 -16.37 11.39 19.72
C GLU A 62 -15.51 10.26 19.13
N TRP A 63 -14.51 9.83 19.88
CA TRP A 63 -13.58 8.77 19.47
C TRP A 63 -14.24 7.41 19.19
N ARG A 64 -15.51 7.22 19.60
CA ARG A 64 -16.28 5.99 19.38
C ARG A 64 -17.25 6.06 18.19
N ALA A 65 -17.40 7.20 17.54
CA ALA A 65 -18.39 7.35 16.47
C ALA A 65 -18.01 6.61 15.18
N TYR A 66 -16.70 6.46 14.90
CA TYR A 66 -16.19 5.84 13.67
C TYR A 66 -14.97 4.95 13.94
N PRO A 67 -15.16 3.78 14.55
CA PRO A 67 -14.06 2.89 14.89
C PRO A 67 -13.57 2.07 13.69
N PHE A 68 -12.27 1.75 13.69
CA PHE A 68 -11.71 0.74 12.80
C PHE A 68 -12.10 -0.66 13.30
N HIS A 69 -13.09 -1.29 12.67
CA HIS A 69 -13.63 -2.58 13.12
C HIS A 69 -12.58 -3.70 13.22
N TRP A 70 -11.55 -3.68 12.36
CA TRP A 70 -10.47 -4.66 12.40
C TRP A 70 -9.62 -4.58 13.67
N ALA A 71 -9.65 -3.46 14.40
CA ALA A 71 -8.86 -3.28 15.63
C ALA A 71 -9.28 -4.23 16.77
N TRP A 72 -10.49 -4.79 16.72
CA TRP A 72 -10.96 -5.78 17.70
C TRP A 72 -10.56 -7.22 17.36
N LEU A 73 -10.04 -7.48 16.16
CA LEU A 73 -9.61 -8.80 15.78
C LEU A 73 -8.32 -9.18 16.52
N PRO A 74 -8.10 -10.46 16.89
CA PRO A 74 -6.87 -10.90 17.53
C PRO A 74 -5.59 -10.54 16.74
N GLN A 75 -5.70 -10.47 15.42
CA GLN A 75 -4.63 -10.11 14.49
C GLN A 75 -4.09 -8.70 14.74
N ALA A 76 -4.95 -7.75 15.12
CA ALA A 76 -4.55 -6.36 15.40
C ALA A 76 -3.65 -6.23 16.64
N LYS A 77 -3.58 -7.26 17.49
CA LYS A 77 -2.69 -7.29 18.66
C LYS A 77 -1.27 -7.73 18.31
N ARG A 78 -1.03 -8.22 17.08
CA ARG A 78 0.30 -8.59 16.63
C ARG A 78 1.07 -7.33 16.23
N PRO A 79 2.35 -7.20 16.63
CA PRO A 79 3.17 -6.10 16.15
C PRO A 79 3.36 -6.20 14.63
N PHE A 80 3.59 -5.07 13.96
CA PHE A 80 3.95 -5.04 12.55
C PHE A 80 5.20 -5.88 12.28
N SER A 81 5.18 -6.63 11.17
CA SER A 81 6.34 -7.37 10.69
C SER A 81 7.43 -6.41 10.22
N GLU A 82 8.66 -6.91 10.16
CA GLU A 82 9.79 -6.12 9.66
C GLU A 82 9.61 -5.76 8.18
N GLU A 83 9.04 -6.67 7.38
CA GLU A 83 8.68 -6.43 5.98
C GLU A 83 7.70 -5.24 5.85
N THR A 84 6.61 -5.20 6.63
CA THR A 84 5.66 -4.08 6.60
C THR A 84 6.33 -2.77 7.04
N LYS A 85 7.18 -2.81 8.07
CA LYS A 85 7.90 -1.61 8.52
C LYS A 85 8.82 -1.08 7.43
N GLN A 86 9.63 -1.92 6.80
CA GLN A 86 10.54 -1.50 5.74
C GLN A 86 9.77 -0.92 4.56
N LEU A 87 8.74 -1.63 4.10
CA LEU A 87 7.91 -1.20 2.97
C LEU A 87 7.21 0.15 3.22
N VAL A 88 6.73 0.40 4.43
CA VAL A 88 5.94 1.60 4.74
C VAL A 88 6.84 2.76 5.19
N LEU A 89 7.84 2.50 6.05
CA LEU A 89 8.71 3.55 6.59
C LEU A 89 9.62 4.17 5.54
N GLU A 90 9.99 3.44 4.50
CA GLU A 90 10.77 3.98 3.38
C GLU A 90 10.10 5.23 2.77
N PHE A 91 8.78 5.22 2.65
CA PHE A 91 8.01 6.34 2.08
C PHE A 91 7.56 7.34 3.14
N LEU A 92 7.00 6.88 4.26
CA LEU A 92 6.40 7.78 5.25
C LEU A 92 7.43 8.55 6.08
N SER A 93 8.69 8.11 6.12
CA SER A 93 9.76 8.86 6.79
C SER A 93 10.31 10.04 5.97
N ASP A 94 10.11 10.04 4.64
CA ASP A 94 10.49 11.15 3.78
C ASP A 94 9.37 12.19 3.70
N MET A 95 9.58 13.32 4.36
CA MET A 95 8.64 14.45 4.32
C MET A 95 8.46 15.02 2.90
N ASN A 96 9.45 14.87 2.01
CA ASN A 96 9.28 15.30 0.62
C ASN A 96 8.28 14.42 -0.11
N PHE A 97 8.35 13.09 0.06
CA PHE A 97 7.36 12.16 -0.47
C PHE A 97 5.96 12.51 0.06
N VAL A 98 5.81 12.68 1.38
CA VAL A 98 4.50 12.95 2.00
C VAL A 98 3.89 14.26 1.51
N GLU A 99 4.67 15.35 1.42
CA GLU A 99 4.15 16.65 1.00
C GLU A 99 4.02 16.79 -0.52
N ARG A 100 5.05 16.42 -1.29
CA ARG A 100 5.15 16.73 -2.73
C ARG A 100 4.58 15.66 -3.65
N GLU A 101 4.54 14.43 -3.19
CA GLU A 101 4.01 13.33 -4.00
C GLU A 101 2.61 12.99 -3.49
N LEU A 102 2.48 12.59 -2.22
CA LEU A 102 1.20 12.13 -1.69
C LEU A 102 0.16 13.25 -1.51
N CYS A 103 0.50 14.33 -0.79
CA CYS A 103 -0.47 15.41 -0.53
C CYS A 103 -0.84 16.19 -1.79
N ASP A 104 0.15 16.54 -2.62
CA ASP A 104 -0.08 17.30 -3.86
C ASP A 104 -0.94 16.49 -4.84
N GLU A 105 -0.71 15.18 -5.03
CA GLU A 105 -1.55 14.33 -5.89
C GLU A 105 -2.99 14.21 -5.37
N ILE A 106 -3.18 14.07 -4.06
CA ILE A 106 -4.51 14.02 -3.45
C ILE A 106 -5.24 15.36 -3.62
N GLN A 107 -4.51 16.47 -3.43
CA GLN A 107 -5.07 17.80 -3.62
C GLN A 107 -5.54 18.00 -5.07
N GLU A 108 -4.70 17.64 -6.05
CA GLU A 108 -5.03 17.70 -7.47
C GLU A 108 -6.22 16.81 -7.81
N LEU A 109 -6.31 15.61 -7.22
CA LEU A 109 -7.43 14.70 -7.42
C LEU A 109 -8.73 15.31 -6.90
N PHE A 110 -8.74 15.87 -5.69
CA PHE A 110 -9.95 16.46 -5.10
C PHE A 110 -10.40 17.73 -5.81
N LEU A 111 -9.47 18.50 -6.38
CA LEU A 111 -9.80 19.69 -7.19
C LEU A 111 -10.49 19.37 -8.52
N ARG A 112 -10.51 18.12 -8.97
CA ARG A 112 -11.26 17.72 -10.18
C ARG A 112 -12.77 17.80 -9.99
N ASP A 113 -13.25 17.76 -8.75
CA ASP A 113 -14.66 17.93 -8.44
C ASP A 113 -15.05 19.41 -8.53
N LYS A 114 -16.12 19.68 -9.30
CA LYS A 114 -16.58 21.04 -9.60
C LYS A 114 -17.00 21.85 -8.37
N ASP A 115 -17.43 21.15 -7.32
CA ASP A 115 -17.96 21.73 -6.08
C ASP A 115 -16.96 21.59 -4.92
N SER A 116 -15.68 21.34 -5.21
CA SER A 116 -14.64 21.24 -4.20
C SER A 116 -14.36 22.60 -3.51
N ASP A 117 -14.31 22.63 -2.18
CA ASP A 117 -13.84 23.79 -1.41
C ASP A 117 -12.39 23.54 -0.97
N PHE A 118 -11.48 24.38 -1.48
CA PHE A 118 -10.05 24.31 -1.15
C PHE A 118 -9.78 24.29 0.36
N ARG A 119 -10.57 25.01 1.16
CA ARG A 119 -10.41 25.03 2.63
C ARG A 119 -10.80 23.71 3.28
N ILE A 120 -11.71 22.95 2.67
CA ILE A 120 -12.06 21.60 3.14
C ILE A 120 -10.95 20.64 2.77
N ILE A 121 -10.43 20.71 1.54
CA ILE A 121 -9.30 19.88 1.08
C ILE A 121 -8.07 20.11 1.98
N GLU A 122 -7.72 21.36 2.25
CA GLU A 122 -6.59 21.70 3.12
C GLU A 122 -6.74 21.08 4.53
N ARG A 123 -7.96 21.07 5.08
CA ARG A 123 -8.28 20.44 6.36
C ARG A 123 -8.21 18.91 6.29
N GLN A 124 -8.65 18.29 5.20
CA GLN A 124 -8.52 16.85 4.98
C GLN A 124 -7.04 16.43 4.94
N LEU A 125 -6.21 17.19 4.21
CA LEU A 125 -4.77 16.96 4.16
C LEU A 125 -4.10 17.18 5.52
N ALA A 126 -4.60 18.14 6.32
CA ALA A 126 -4.11 18.35 7.69
C ALA A 126 -4.39 17.13 8.58
N VAL A 127 -5.57 16.52 8.48
CA VAL A 127 -5.87 15.25 9.18
C VAL A 127 -4.95 14.14 8.67
N MET A 128 -4.76 14.03 7.35
CA MET A 128 -3.91 12.98 6.77
C MET A 128 -2.45 13.08 7.26
N ARG A 129 -1.85 14.29 7.23
CA ARG A 129 -0.50 14.52 7.78
C ARG A 129 -0.41 14.13 9.25
N GLY A 130 -1.46 14.43 10.03
CA GLY A 130 -1.56 14.02 11.44
C GLY A 130 -1.66 12.50 11.66
N GLN A 131 -2.10 11.72 10.68
CA GLN A 131 -2.06 10.24 10.75
C GLN A 131 -0.69 9.67 10.41
N VAL A 132 0.11 10.39 9.64
CA VAL A 132 1.45 9.97 9.20
C VAL A 132 2.52 10.33 10.23
N SER A 133 2.33 11.44 10.97
CA SER A 133 3.32 12.06 11.87
C SER A 133 3.55 11.32 13.19
#